data_AF-A0A849ESI2-F1
#
_entry.id   AF-A0A849ESI2-F1
#
_cell.length_a   1.000
_cell.length_b   1.000
_cell.length_c   1.000
_cell.angle_alpha   90.00
_cell.angle_beta   90.00
_cell.angle_gamma   90.00
#
_symmetry.space_group_name_H-M   'P 1'
#
loop_
_entity.id
_entity.type
_entity.pdbx_description
1 polymer ?
#
loop_
_entity_poly.entity_id
_entity_poly.type
_entity_poly.pdbx_seq_one_letter_code
_entity_poly.pdbx_strand_id
1 'polypeptide(L)'
;MGSQFRADCHLLEVVNSGPAGVSGKQLVIHTMWGGQLNRPYAMALGAAWQDKFKERLELFPDNDCIVLQFPEEIKPDEVLALVTAENVEYLLRKRLEGSGFFGARFRECAGRALLITRNKVNDRMPLWMTRLKSQKLLENVLQYDDFPILLETWRTCLQDAFDLDQLRSVLIELESGAIRWSIAHTNRPSPFASGMSWNQINKYMYREDQPASESSALRSSLLRDAVFSPGIRPTESPSIVETFEQKRQRLAPGYSPQTSRDLVDWVKERVVIPFSEWEQLMNVMENDLDEAPDGIVKPVAEKLGVIRHAFANEPMVVSLERMPIILKALGSDPVDFQVETLSGIEVGSDMIGDDPETQEANRDELLSALIGEWLRCYGPKSVAFISSTLGIESKTLDSVLEGLVDAQELISGQLITGGRESDVCDSENFESLLRMNRADAVPVFKALDTQYLALFLADFQGVAKPDVNIEGLFRAIEQLVCYFASAQMWETEIFPARIQQYDPSWLDTIMQEGDLRWIGGEKQKVAFCFESDLDLMQENAGDQTNQDVKRETNDIGKAPDHFADLFSDVGRRYDFAALQK
;
A
#
# COMPACT_ATOMS: atom_id res chain seq x y z
N MET A 1 -12.41 -45.66 -29.90
CA MET A 1 -13.47 -45.04 -30.72
C MET A 1 -13.51 -43.57 -30.33
N GLY A 2 -13.09 -42.67 -31.23
CA GLY A 2 -12.92 -41.26 -30.93
C GLY A 2 -11.95 -40.56 -31.90
N SER A 3 -12.17 -40.73 -33.21
CA SER A 3 -11.55 -39.84 -34.20
C SER A 3 -12.30 -38.51 -34.13
N GLN A 4 -11.83 -37.59 -33.30
CA GLN A 4 -12.34 -36.22 -33.27
C GLN A 4 -11.95 -35.50 -34.57
N PHE A 5 -12.92 -34.76 -35.11
CA PHE A 5 -12.81 -33.93 -36.30
C PHE A 5 -11.53 -33.06 -36.26
N ARG A 6 -10.50 -33.42 -37.04
CA ARG A 6 -9.43 -32.47 -37.39
C ARG A 6 -9.99 -31.56 -38.48
N ALA A 7 -10.22 -30.30 -38.14
CA ALA A 7 -10.52 -29.29 -39.15
C ALA A 7 -9.22 -28.95 -39.87
N ASP A 8 -9.18 -29.13 -41.20
CA ASP A 8 -8.03 -28.79 -42.05
C ASP A 8 -7.77 -27.26 -42.17
N CYS A 9 -8.55 -26.45 -41.44
CA CYS A 9 -8.46 -25.00 -41.43
C CYS A 9 -8.91 -24.43 -40.07
N HIS A 10 -8.04 -23.67 -39.38
CA HIS A 10 -8.37 -22.90 -38.18
C HIS A 10 -8.81 -21.48 -38.51
N LEU A 11 -9.63 -20.89 -37.64
CA LEU A 11 -10.11 -19.52 -37.78
C LEU A 11 -9.31 -18.58 -36.87
N LEU A 12 -8.72 -17.55 -37.47
CA LEU A 12 -8.13 -16.43 -36.76
C LEU A 12 -9.09 -15.25 -36.86
N GLU A 13 -9.67 -14.86 -35.74
CA GLU A 13 -10.62 -13.76 -35.69
C GLU A 13 -9.94 -12.52 -35.11
N VAL A 14 -9.82 -11.46 -35.92
CA VAL A 14 -9.31 -10.15 -35.51
C VAL A 14 -10.49 -9.27 -35.13
N VAL A 15 -10.61 -8.97 -33.84
CA VAL A 15 -11.70 -8.17 -33.28
C VAL A 15 -11.22 -6.74 -33.03
N ASN A 16 -11.91 -5.76 -33.61
CA ASN A 16 -11.59 -4.32 -33.47
C ASN A 16 -12.15 -3.67 -32.19
N SER A 17 -12.35 -4.46 -31.14
CA SER A 17 -12.80 -3.99 -29.84
C SER A 17 -12.11 -4.77 -28.72
N GLY A 18 -11.78 -4.10 -27.62
CA GLY A 18 -11.35 -4.74 -26.38
C GLY A 18 -12.51 -5.44 -25.64
N PRO A 19 -12.21 -6.02 -24.46
CA PRO A 19 -13.22 -6.67 -23.62
C PRO A 19 -14.40 -5.76 -23.35
N ALA A 20 -15.61 -6.31 -23.38
CA ALA A 20 -16.86 -5.56 -23.13
C ALA A 20 -17.06 -4.30 -23.99
N GLY A 21 -16.35 -4.17 -25.13
CA GLY A 21 -16.48 -3.03 -26.04
C GLY A 21 -15.59 -1.83 -25.71
N VAL A 22 -14.63 -1.97 -24.79
CA VAL A 22 -13.60 -0.95 -24.52
C VAL A 22 -12.67 -0.79 -25.74
N SER A 23 -12.01 0.36 -25.88
CA SER A 23 -11.00 0.57 -26.94
C SER A 23 -9.85 -0.44 -26.81
N GLY A 24 -9.56 -1.16 -27.89
CA GLY A 24 -8.50 -2.18 -27.95
C GLY A 24 -8.67 -3.10 -29.15
N LYS A 25 -7.65 -3.90 -29.44
CA LYS A 25 -7.72 -4.94 -30.49
C LYS A 25 -7.48 -6.32 -29.86
N GLN A 26 -8.22 -7.32 -30.35
CA GLN A 26 -8.06 -8.70 -29.91
C GLN A 26 -7.81 -9.62 -31.09
N LEU A 27 -7.00 -10.65 -30.88
CA LEU A 27 -6.89 -11.79 -31.77
C LEU A 27 -7.42 -13.02 -31.03
N VAL A 28 -8.41 -13.67 -31.62
CA VAL A 28 -8.95 -14.93 -31.14
C VAL A 28 -8.48 -16.05 -32.08
N ILE A 29 -7.68 -16.97 -31.54
CA ILE A 29 -7.21 -18.16 -32.25
C ILE A 29 -8.17 -19.30 -31.93
N HIS A 30 -9.04 -19.65 -32.86
CA HIS A 30 -10.00 -20.76 -32.69
C HIS A 30 -9.34 -22.09 -33.04
N THR A 31 -9.08 -22.92 -32.03
CA THR A 31 -8.28 -24.14 -32.16
C THR A 31 -9.08 -25.42 -31.95
N MET A 32 -9.99 -25.44 -30.95
CA MET A 32 -10.73 -26.63 -30.50
C MET A 32 -9.80 -27.79 -30.04
N TRP A 33 -8.57 -27.48 -29.61
CA TRP A 33 -7.58 -28.49 -29.19
C TRP A 33 -7.70 -28.92 -27.72
N GLY A 34 -8.49 -28.19 -26.92
CA GLY A 34 -8.61 -28.42 -25.48
C GLY A 34 -7.52 -27.72 -24.65
N GLY A 35 -7.81 -27.54 -23.37
CA GLY A 35 -6.96 -26.77 -22.45
C GLY A 35 -5.56 -27.36 -22.23
N GLN A 36 -5.37 -28.67 -22.43
CA GLN A 36 -4.07 -29.34 -22.29
C GLN A 36 -3.07 -28.93 -23.38
N LEU A 37 -3.55 -28.46 -24.55
CA LEU A 37 -2.72 -27.93 -25.64
C LEU A 37 -2.75 -26.40 -25.67
N ASN A 38 -3.94 -25.80 -25.53
CA ASN A 38 -4.10 -24.35 -25.63
C ASN A 38 -3.37 -23.59 -24.52
N ARG A 39 -3.36 -24.11 -23.29
CA ARG A 39 -2.69 -23.47 -22.16
C ARG A 39 -1.16 -23.42 -22.32
N PRO A 40 -0.46 -24.54 -22.60
CA PRO A 40 0.97 -24.47 -22.86
C PRO A 40 1.29 -23.64 -24.13
N TYR A 41 0.48 -23.73 -25.18
CA TYR A 41 0.68 -22.90 -26.36
C TYR A 41 0.55 -21.40 -26.07
N ALA A 42 -0.45 -20.98 -25.29
CA ALA A 42 -0.60 -19.59 -24.87
C ALA A 42 0.58 -19.11 -24.00
N MET A 43 1.07 -19.94 -23.08
CA MET A 43 2.26 -19.62 -22.28
C MET A 43 3.49 -19.40 -23.16
N ALA A 44 3.71 -20.27 -24.16
CA ALA A 44 4.80 -20.14 -25.11
C ALA A 44 4.67 -18.87 -25.96
N LEU A 45 3.47 -18.57 -26.48
CA LEU A 45 3.19 -17.34 -27.23
C LEU A 45 3.52 -16.09 -26.41
N GLY A 46 3.12 -16.07 -25.14
CA GLY A 46 3.43 -14.97 -24.25
C GLY A 46 4.94 -14.82 -23.99
N ALA A 47 5.67 -15.92 -23.84
CA ALA A 47 7.12 -15.89 -23.65
C ALA A 47 7.84 -15.38 -24.91
N ALA A 48 7.44 -15.86 -26.09
CA ALA A 48 8.02 -15.43 -27.36
C ALA A 48 7.72 -13.95 -27.66
N TRP A 49 6.50 -13.50 -27.34
CA TRP A 49 6.13 -12.08 -27.45
C TRP A 49 7.02 -11.21 -26.58
N GLN A 50 7.20 -11.57 -25.30
CA GLN A 50 8.04 -10.82 -24.38
C GLN A 50 9.52 -10.84 -24.79
N ASP A 51 10.03 -11.95 -25.34
CA ASP A 51 11.40 -12.03 -25.85
C ASP A 51 11.61 -11.06 -27.03
N LYS A 52 10.67 -11.02 -27.99
CA LYS A 52 10.76 -10.21 -29.22
C LYS A 52 10.46 -8.73 -29.00
N PHE A 53 9.38 -8.41 -28.28
CA PHE A 53 8.86 -7.05 -28.14
C PHE A 53 9.19 -6.41 -26.78
N LYS A 54 9.75 -7.17 -25.82
CA LYS A 54 10.05 -6.71 -24.45
C LYS A 54 8.83 -6.23 -23.66
N GLU A 55 7.63 -6.58 -24.11
CA GLU A 55 6.36 -6.23 -23.49
C GLU A 55 5.63 -7.50 -22.99
N ARG A 56 4.80 -7.37 -21.95
CA ARG A 56 3.96 -8.47 -21.48
C ARG A 56 2.64 -8.49 -22.25
N LEU A 57 2.33 -9.64 -22.85
CA LEU A 57 1.06 -9.85 -23.54
C LEU A 57 -0.02 -10.41 -22.60
N GLU A 58 -1.22 -9.85 -22.69
CA GLU A 58 -2.38 -10.37 -21.98
C GLU A 58 -3.04 -11.50 -22.76
N LEU A 59 -3.13 -12.65 -22.10
CA LEU A 59 -3.52 -13.92 -22.70
C LEU A 59 -4.63 -14.57 -21.89
N PHE A 60 -5.61 -15.12 -22.59
CA PHE A 60 -6.75 -15.82 -22.03
C PHE A 60 -6.96 -17.13 -22.78
N PRO A 61 -6.29 -18.22 -22.36
CA PRO A 61 -6.49 -19.54 -22.94
C PRO A 61 -7.73 -20.22 -22.36
N ASP A 62 -8.50 -20.87 -23.22
CA ASP A 62 -9.58 -21.79 -22.85
C ASP A 62 -9.45 -23.09 -23.66
N ASN A 63 -10.45 -23.97 -23.58
CA ASN A 63 -10.49 -25.24 -24.31
C ASN A 63 -10.63 -25.05 -25.83
N ASP A 64 -11.41 -24.04 -26.24
CA ASP A 64 -11.82 -23.92 -27.64
C ASP A 64 -11.04 -22.85 -28.40
N CYS A 65 -10.53 -21.83 -27.70
CA CYS A 65 -9.73 -20.79 -28.31
C CYS A 65 -8.72 -20.15 -27.34
N ILE A 66 -7.84 -19.32 -27.90
CA ILE A 66 -6.89 -18.49 -27.17
C ILE A 66 -7.13 -17.04 -27.57
N VAL A 67 -7.39 -16.18 -26.60
CA VAL A 67 -7.53 -14.73 -26.84
C VAL A 67 -6.25 -14.01 -26.44
N LEU A 68 -5.75 -13.20 -27.37
CA LEU A 68 -4.60 -12.31 -27.20
C LEU A 68 -5.10 -10.87 -27.32
N GLN A 69 -4.71 -10.01 -26.39
CA GLN A 69 -5.06 -8.59 -26.44
C GLN A 69 -3.86 -7.73 -26.78
N PHE A 70 -4.07 -6.76 -27.66
CA PHE A 70 -3.00 -5.93 -28.18
C PHE A 70 -3.31 -4.44 -28.06
N PRO A 71 -2.30 -3.60 -27.76
CA PRO A 71 -2.43 -2.15 -27.79
C PRO A 71 -2.47 -1.58 -29.22
N GLU A 72 -1.80 -2.24 -30.17
CA GLU A 72 -1.67 -1.78 -31.57
C GLU A 72 -2.04 -2.86 -32.60
N GLU A 73 -2.02 -2.51 -33.88
CA GLU A 73 -2.35 -3.41 -34.99
C GLU A 73 -1.24 -4.42 -35.27
N ILE A 74 -1.58 -5.71 -35.26
CA ILE A 74 -0.63 -6.80 -35.46
C ILE A 74 -1.15 -7.75 -36.51
N LYS A 75 -0.21 -8.30 -37.30
CA LYS A 75 -0.50 -9.32 -38.31
C LYS A 75 -0.61 -10.69 -37.62
N PRO A 76 -1.75 -11.40 -37.74
CA PRO A 76 -1.93 -12.72 -37.13
C PRO A 76 -0.84 -13.72 -37.50
N ASP A 77 -0.36 -13.70 -38.75
CA ASP A 77 0.69 -14.59 -39.22
C ASP A 77 2.02 -14.41 -38.46
N GLU A 78 2.36 -13.16 -38.09
CA GLU A 78 3.58 -12.88 -37.34
C GLU A 78 3.50 -13.41 -35.90
N VAL A 79 2.30 -13.47 -35.32
CA VAL A 79 2.06 -13.99 -33.97
C VAL A 79 2.20 -15.50 -33.94
N LEU A 80 1.60 -16.19 -34.91
CA LEU A 80 1.68 -17.65 -35.02
C LEU A 80 3.10 -18.13 -35.28
N ALA A 81 3.89 -17.38 -36.06
CA ALA A 81 5.28 -17.72 -36.36
C ALA A 81 6.23 -17.59 -35.16
N LEU A 82 5.80 -17.01 -34.03
CA LEU A 82 6.65 -16.85 -32.84
C LEU A 82 6.96 -18.17 -32.14
N VAL A 83 6.07 -19.15 -32.25
CA VAL A 83 6.17 -20.44 -31.56
C VAL A 83 6.24 -21.56 -32.58
N THR A 84 7.31 -22.32 -32.51
CA THR A 84 7.64 -23.43 -33.40
C THR A 84 7.73 -24.72 -32.60
N ALA A 85 7.67 -25.85 -33.30
CA ALA A 85 7.85 -27.18 -32.71
C ALA A 85 9.24 -27.35 -32.04
N GLU A 86 10.23 -26.57 -32.48
CA GLU A 86 11.59 -26.58 -31.94
C GLU A 86 11.72 -25.70 -30.68
N ASN A 87 11.05 -24.55 -30.62
CA ASN A 87 11.24 -23.58 -29.53
C ASN A 87 10.20 -23.67 -28.40
N VAL A 88 9.08 -24.39 -28.59
CA VAL A 88 7.95 -24.39 -27.66
C VAL A 88 8.33 -24.83 -26.24
N GLU A 89 9.17 -25.86 -26.09
CA GLU A 89 9.58 -26.37 -24.78
C GLU A 89 10.48 -25.36 -24.05
N TYR A 90 11.41 -24.74 -24.79
CA TYR A 90 12.28 -23.69 -24.25
C TYR A 90 11.48 -22.46 -23.77
N LEU A 91 10.51 -22.02 -24.58
CA LEU A 91 9.62 -20.90 -24.25
C LEU A 91 8.74 -21.19 -23.03
N LEU A 92 8.20 -22.41 -22.94
CA LEU A 92 7.45 -22.87 -21.78
C LEU A 92 8.30 -22.81 -20.52
N ARG A 93 9.54 -23.30 -20.59
CA ARG A 93 10.42 -23.35 -19.42
C ARG A 93 10.68 -21.98 -18.83
N LYS A 94 10.84 -20.95 -19.68
CA LYS A 94 11.05 -19.56 -19.23
C LYS A 94 9.90 -18.98 -18.42
N ARG A 95 8.65 -19.39 -18.70
CA ARG A 95 7.46 -18.72 -18.16
C ARG A 95 6.68 -19.57 -17.16
N LEU A 96 6.87 -20.89 -17.20
CA LEU A 96 6.05 -21.79 -16.40
C LEU A 96 6.19 -21.52 -14.91
N GLU A 97 7.41 -21.39 -14.38
CA GLU A 97 7.65 -21.17 -12.94
C GLU A 97 7.01 -19.88 -12.41
N GLY A 98 7.08 -18.81 -13.20
CA GLY A 98 6.46 -17.52 -12.87
C GLY A 98 4.94 -17.47 -13.09
N SER A 99 4.32 -18.58 -13.52
CA SER A 99 2.88 -18.62 -13.80
C SER A 99 2.05 -18.98 -12.57
N GLY A 100 0.85 -18.40 -12.47
CA GLY A 100 -0.12 -18.78 -11.43
C GLY A 100 -0.55 -20.26 -11.50
N PHE A 101 -0.43 -20.89 -12.68
CA PHE A 101 -0.69 -22.32 -12.87
C PHE A 101 0.34 -23.18 -12.16
N PHE A 102 1.63 -22.87 -12.32
CA PHE A 102 2.71 -23.57 -11.63
C PHE A 102 2.63 -23.38 -10.12
N GLY A 103 2.36 -22.16 -9.65
CA GLY A 103 2.13 -21.90 -8.22
C GLY A 103 0.95 -22.70 -7.65
N ALA A 104 -0.12 -22.93 -8.44
CA ALA A 104 -1.23 -23.78 -8.03
C ALA A 104 -0.82 -25.27 -7.93
N ARG A 105 -0.09 -25.80 -8.91
CA ARG A 105 0.42 -27.18 -8.87
C ARG A 105 1.45 -27.39 -7.76
N PHE A 106 2.30 -26.39 -7.52
CA PHE A 106 3.25 -26.42 -6.41
C PHE A 106 2.54 -26.52 -5.08
N ARG A 107 1.48 -25.73 -4.87
CA ARG A 107 0.64 -25.78 -3.66
C ARG A 107 -0.01 -27.14 -3.46
N GLU A 108 -0.52 -27.76 -4.53
CA GLU A 108 -1.09 -29.11 -4.47
C GLU A 108 -0.02 -30.15 -4.09
N CYS A 109 1.16 -30.10 -4.70
CA CYS A 109 2.27 -31.01 -4.41
C CYS A 109 2.80 -30.82 -2.98
N ALA A 110 3.04 -29.57 -2.55
CA ALA A 110 3.46 -29.24 -1.20
C ALA A 110 2.40 -29.61 -0.15
N GLY A 111 1.12 -29.45 -0.49
CA GLY A 111 -0.01 -29.86 0.34
C GLY A 111 -0.07 -31.38 0.52
N ARG A 112 0.09 -32.16 -0.57
CA ARG A 112 0.17 -33.63 -0.54
C ARG A 112 1.39 -34.14 0.22
N ALA A 113 2.52 -33.44 0.12
CA ALA A 113 3.75 -33.74 0.85
C ALA A 113 3.76 -33.26 2.31
N LEU A 114 2.66 -32.66 2.79
CA LEU A 114 2.50 -32.14 4.15
C LEU A 114 3.55 -31.06 4.54
N LEU A 115 4.10 -30.32 3.57
CA LEU A 115 5.09 -29.28 3.81
C LEU A 115 4.47 -27.92 4.16
N ILE A 116 3.17 -27.74 3.89
CA ILE A 116 2.44 -26.55 4.30
C ILE A 116 2.06 -26.72 5.78
N THR A 117 2.82 -26.06 6.65
CA THR A 117 2.69 -26.19 8.12
C THR A 117 1.30 -25.77 8.62
N ARG A 118 0.73 -26.60 9.50
CA ARG A 118 -0.57 -26.37 10.17
C ARG A 118 -0.36 -26.15 11.66
N ASN A 119 -1.20 -25.35 12.30
CA ASN A 119 -1.10 -25.11 13.75
C ASN A 119 -1.53 -26.33 14.58
N LYS A 120 -2.47 -27.14 14.08
CA LYS A 120 -2.91 -28.41 14.66
C LYS A 120 -3.17 -29.43 13.55
N VAL A 121 -3.00 -30.73 13.85
CA VAL A 121 -3.10 -31.82 12.86
C VAL A 121 -4.49 -31.94 12.23
N ASN A 122 -5.56 -31.62 12.97
CA ASN A 122 -6.96 -31.72 12.52
C ASN A 122 -7.56 -30.39 12.03
N ASP A 123 -6.79 -29.31 11.95
CA ASP A 123 -7.33 -28.00 11.58
C ASP A 123 -7.31 -27.80 10.06
N ARG A 124 -8.42 -27.35 9.48
CA ARG A 124 -8.47 -26.95 8.07
C ARG A 124 -7.94 -25.53 7.95
N MET A 125 -6.88 -25.34 7.17
CA MET A 125 -6.40 -24.00 6.87
C MET A 125 -7.28 -23.35 5.80
N PRO A 126 -7.74 -22.10 6.01
CA PRO A 126 -8.35 -21.30 4.95
C PRO A 126 -7.49 -21.28 3.68
N LEU A 127 -8.14 -21.26 2.52
CA LEU A 127 -7.45 -21.35 1.23
C LEU A 127 -6.43 -20.22 1.07
N TRP A 128 -6.79 -18.98 1.40
CA TRP A 128 -5.90 -17.81 1.30
C TRP A 128 -4.60 -17.99 2.09
N MET A 129 -4.67 -18.59 3.28
CA MET A 129 -3.52 -18.83 4.15
C MET A 129 -2.64 -19.95 3.58
N THR A 130 -3.26 -20.97 2.99
CA THR A 130 -2.58 -22.02 2.23
C THR A 130 -1.90 -21.44 0.98
N ARG A 131 -2.53 -20.47 0.29
CA ARG A 131 -1.94 -19.76 -0.84
C ARG A 131 -0.71 -18.97 -0.41
N LEU A 132 -0.82 -18.16 0.64
CA LEU A 132 0.26 -17.33 1.16
C LEU A 132 1.46 -18.16 1.63
N LYS A 133 1.21 -19.21 2.42
CA LYS A 133 2.28 -20.11 2.90
C LYS A 133 2.97 -20.84 1.74
N SER A 134 2.20 -21.34 0.78
CA SER A 134 2.74 -22.02 -0.39
C SER A 134 3.54 -21.08 -1.29
N GLN A 135 3.11 -19.83 -1.45
CA GLN A 135 3.83 -18.83 -2.23
C GLN A 135 5.18 -18.51 -1.59
N LYS A 136 5.20 -18.23 -0.28
CA LYS A 136 6.44 -18.01 0.47
C LYS A 136 7.38 -19.22 0.40
N LEU A 137 6.83 -20.44 0.48
CA LEU A 137 7.63 -21.65 0.31
C LEU A 137 8.24 -21.69 -1.08
N LEU A 138 7.44 -21.47 -2.14
CA LEU A 138 7.91 -21.46 -3.53
C LEU A 138 9.05 -20.44 -3.73
N GLU A 139 8.85 -19.19 -3.31
CA GLU A 139 9.86 -18.11 -3.41
C GLU A 139 11.20 -18.49 -2.76
N ASN A 140 11.16 -19.19 -1.62
CA ASN A 140 12.38 -19.63 -0.93
C ASN A 140 13.05 -20.86 -1.55
N VAL A 141 12.28 -21.72 -2.23
CA VAL A 141 12.81 -22.96 -2.82
C VAL A 141 13.22 -22.83 -4.28
N LEU A 142 12.84 -21.76 -4.98
CA LEU A 142 13.22 -21.53 -6.38
C LEU A 142 14.74 -21.47 -6.62
N GLN A 143 15.53 -21.19 -5.59
CA GLN A 143 17.00 -21.20 -5.66
C GLN A 143 17.61 -22.62 -5.61
N TYR A 144 16.81 -23.65 -5.29
CA TYR A 144 17.27 -25.03 -5.15
C TYR A 144 16.71 -25.90 -6.27
N ASP A 145 17.53 -26.15 -7.29
CA ASP A 145 17.16 -26.93 -8.48
C ASP A 145 16.82 -28.40 -8.17
N ASP A 146 17.27 -28.92 -7.03
CA ASP A 146 17.09 -30.30 -6.57
C ASP A 146 15.94 -30.48 -5.56
N PHE A 147 15.16 -29.42 -5.30
CA PHE A 147 14.06 -29.51 -4.34
C PHE A 147 12.97 -30.48 -4.85
N PRO A 148 12.68 -31.60 -4.15
CA PRO A 148 11.85 -32.68 -4.70
C PRO A 148 10.44 -32.25 -5.13
N ILE A 149 9.84 -31.29 -4.42
CA ILE A 149 8.50 -30.79 -4.75
C ILE A 149 8.53 -29.88 -5.96
N LEU A 150 9.62 -29.15 -6.18
CA LEU A 150 9.79 -28.33 -7.37
C LEU A 150 9.88 -29.26 -8.59
N LEU A 151 10.70 -30.31 -8.51
CA LEU A 151 10.82 -31.35 -9.54
C LEU A 151 9.50 -32.06 -9.81
N GLU A 152 8.76 -32.45 -8.76
CA GLU A 152 7.43 -33.07 -8.93
C GLU A 152 6.43 -32.10 -9.55
N THR A 153 6.47 -30.81 -9.18
CA THR A 153 5.59 -29.79 -9.77
C THR A 153 5.85 -29.64 -11.26
N TRP A 154 7.13 -29.60 -11.65
CA TRP A 154 7.54 -29.59 -13.05
C TRP A 154 7.06 -30.83 -13.80
N ARG A 155 7.24 -32.01 -13.22
CA ARG A 155 6.75 -33.27 -13.79
C ARG A 155 5.23 -33.25 -13.97
N THR A 156 4.48 -32.86 -12.94
CA THR A 156 3.01 -32.75 -13.01
C THR A 156 2.57 -31.75 -14.07
N CYS A 157 3.23 -30.60 -14.20
CA CYS A 157 2.87 -29.64 -15.24
C CYS A 157 3.14 -30.20 -16.64
N LEU A 158 4.35 -30.72 -16.90
CA LEU A 158 4.77 -31.11 -18.24
C LEU A 158 4.21 -32.46 -18.71
N GLN A 159 3.95 -33.40 -17.79
CA GLN A 159 3.52 -34.76 -18.12
C GLN A 159 2.06 -35.05 -17.80
N ASP A 160 1.52 -34.53 -16.69
CA ASP A 160 0.16 -34.87 -16.27
C ASP A 160 -0.87 -33.83 -16.77
N ALA A 161 -0.46 -32.56 -16.86
CA ALA A 161 -1.37 -31.47 -17.18
C ALA A 161 -1.29 -30.97 -18.62
N PHE A 162 -0.15 -31.12 -19.28
CA PHE A 162 0.07 -30.72 -20.66
C PHE A 162 0.28 -31.94 -21.56
N ASP A 163 -0.19 -31.86 -22.79
CA ASP A 163 0.14 -32.82 -23.85
C ASP A 163 1.11 -32.17 -24.84
N LEU A 164 2.40 -32.19 -24.48
CA LEU A 164 3.45 -31.55 -25.27
C LEU A 164 3.78 -32.30 -26.56
N ASP A 165 3.59 -33.62 -26.57
CA ASP A 165 3.81 -34.45 -27.76
C ASP A 165 2.77 -34.10 -28.84
N GLN A 166 1.49 -34.00 -28.45
CA GLN A 166 0.44 -33.59 -29.36
C GLN A 166 0.59 -32.12 -29.78
N LEU A 167 0.94 -31.23 -28.85
CA LEU A 167 1.20 -29.82 -29.18
C LEU A 167 2.32 -29.69 -30.22
N ARG A 168 3.42 -30.43 -30.06
CA ARG A 168 4.53 -30.43 -31.02
C ARG A 168 4.09 -30.95 -32.38
N SER A 169 3.28 -32.01 -32.43
CA SER A 169 2.72 -32.53 -33.69
C SER A 169 1.86 -31.48 -34.40
N VAL A 170 1.02 -30.75 -33.66
CA VAL A 170 0.17 -29.69 -34.21
C VAL A 170 1.00 -28.52 -34.74
N LEU A 171 2.07 -28.13 -34.04
CA LEU A 171 2.99 -27.08 -34.50
C LEU A 171 3.72 -27.48 -35.79
N ILE A 172 4.15 -28.74 -35.93
CA ILE A 172 4.75 -29.25 -37.18
C ILE A 172 3.73 -29.21 -38.33
N GLU A 173 2.48 -29.58 -38.06
CA GLU A 173 1.40 -29.52 -39.05
C GLU A 173 1.05 -28.09 -39.47
N LEU A 174 1.15 -27.12 -38.55
CA LEU A 174 1.02 -25.69 -38.84
C LEU A 174 2.20 -25.17 -39.68
N GLU A 175 3.44 -25.52 -39.33
CA GLU A 175 4.66 -25.12 -40.06
C GLU A 175 4.71 -25.68 -41.48
N SER A 176 4.29 -26.94 -41.65
CA SER A 176 4.23 -27.59 -42.96
C SER A 176 3.04 -27.15 -43.82
N GLY A 177 2.10 -26.39 -43.25
CA GLY A 177 0.88 -25.94 -43.91
C GLY A 177 -0.18 -27.04 -44.10
N ALA A 178 -0.02 -28.18 -43.42
CA ALA A 178 -1.03 -29.24 -43.38
C ALA A 178 -2.31 -28.75 -42.68
N ILE A 179 -2.14 -27.97 -41.61
CA ILE A 179 -3.21 -27.19 -40.99
C ILE A 179 -3.16 -25.79 -41.59
N ARG A 180 -4.23 -25.38 -42.27
CA ARG A 180 -4.37 -24.03 -42.81
C ARG A 180 -5.04 -23.10 -41.80
N TRP A 181 -4.97 -21.80 -42.04
CA TRP A 181 -5.76 -20.82 -41.32
C TRP A 181 -6.45 -19.85 -42.26
N SER A 182 -7.60 -19.35 -41.82
CA SER A 182 -8.33 -18.26 -42.45
C SER A 182 -8.48 -17.11 -41.47
N ILE A 183 -8.34 -15.88 -41.97
CA ILE A 183 -8.48 -14.66 -41.16
C ILE A 183 -9.87 -14.07 -41.40
N ALA A 184 -10.58 -13.78 -40.31
CA ALA A 184 -11.84 -13.02 -40.33
C ALA A 184 -11.68 -11.75 -39.49
N HIS A 185 -12.19 -10.63 -39.98
CA HIS A 185 -12.21 -9.37 -39.25
C HIS A 185 -13.63 -9.10 -38.75
N THR A 186 -13.78 -8.89 -37.46
CA THR A 186 -15.06 -8.62 -36.81
C THR A 186 -14.98 -7.36 -35.95
N ASN A 187 -16.11 -6.67 -35.79
CA ASN A 187 -16.18 -5.49 -34.91
C ASN A 187 -16.51 -5.84 -33.46
N ARG A 188 -16.99 -7.07 -33.22
CA ARG A 188 -17.31 -7.64 -31.91
C ARG A 188 -16.95 -9.12 -31.93
N PRO A 189 -16.60 -9.73 -30.78
CA PRO A 189 -16.28 -11.16 -30.72
C PRO A 189 -17.43 -12.01 -31.27
N SER A 190 -17.09 -13.01 -32.08
CA SER A 190 -18.07 -13.96 -32.62
C SER A 190 -18.74 -14.79 -31.51
N PRO A 191 -19.89 -15.44 -31.79
CA PRO A 191 -20.53 -16.34 -30.83
C PRO A 191 -19.61 -17.46 -30.32
N PHE A 192 -18.65 -17.91 -31.13
CA PHE A 192 -17.64 -18.90 -30.72
C PHE A 192 -16.66 -18.37 -29.66
N ALA A 193 -16.49 -17.04 -29.56
CA ALA A 193 -15.67 -16.38 -28.56
C ALA A 193 -16.49 -15.84 -27.35
N SER A 194 -17.82 -16.05 -27.34
CA SER A 194 -18.72 -15.44 -26.35
C SER A 194 -18.41 -15.81 -24.90
N GLY A 195 -17.97 -17.05 -24.65
CA GLY A 195 -17.57 -17.54 -23.32
C GLY A 195 -16.34 -16.84 -22.72
N MET A 196 -15.52 -16.18 -23.55
CA MET A 196 -14.29 -15.51 -23.11
C MET A 196 -14.54 -14.19 -22.39
N SER A 197 -15.63 -13.51 -22.72
CA SER A 197 -15.95 -12.20 -22.17
C SER A 197 -15.99 -12.23 -20.64
N TRP A 198 -16.53 -13.30 -20.05
CA TRP A 198 -16.60 -13.46 -18.59
C TRP A 198 -15.23 -13.69 -17.93
N ASN A 199 -14.38 -14.53 -18.53
CA ASN A 199 -13.02 -14.76 -18.04
C ASN A 199 -12.16 -13.48 -18.10
N GLN A 200 -12.37 -12.65 -19.11
CA GLN A 200 -11.72 -11.34 -19.22
C GLN A 200 -12.23 -10.37 -18.15
N ILE A 201 -13.54 -10.22 -18.02
CA ILE A 201 -14.18 -9.31 -17.05
C ILE A 201 -13.78 -9.65 -15.61
N ASN A 202 -13.87 -10.92 -15.21
CA ASN A 202 -13.46 -11.35 -13.86
C ASN A 202 -12.02 -11.01 -13.57
N LYS A 203 -11.12 -11.16 -14.55
CA LYS A 203 -9.71 -10.82 -14.36
C LYS A 203 -9.52 -9.33 -14.13
N TYR A 204 -10.21 -8.44 -14.83
CA TYR A 204 -10.08 -7.00 -14.62
C TYR A 204 -10.77 -6.52 -13.34
N MET A 205 -11.94 -7.06 -13.00
CA MET A 205 -12.72 -6.65 -11.84
C MET A 205 -12.01 -6.94 -10.51
N TYR A 206 -11.23 -8.03 -10.44
CA TYR A 206 -10.47 -8.42 -9.25
C TYR A 206 -8.97 -8.12 -9.34
N ARG A 207 -8.51 -7.43 -10.39
CA ARG A 207 -7.12 -6.98 -10.49
C ARG A 207 -6.97 -5.72 -9.65
N GLU A 208 -5.85 -5.63 -8.93
CA GLU A 208 -5.41 -4.34 -8.40
C GLU A 208 -5.03 -3.38 -9.55
N ASP A 209 -5.11 -2.07 -9.34
CA ASP A 209 -4.74 -1.04 -10.33
C ASP A 209 -3.21 -0.97 -10.53
N GLN A 210 -2.60 -2.10 -10.88
CA GLN A 210 -1.19 -2.21 -11.22
C GLN A 210 -1.02 -2.01 -12.74
N PRO A 211 -0.16 -1.08 -13.16
CA PRO A 211 0.12 -0.88 -14.58
C PRO A 211 0.78 -2.13 -15.18
N ALA A 212 0.48 -2.44 -16.44
CA ALA A 212 1.04 -3.59 -17.14
C ALA A 212 2.57 -3.48 -17.38
N SER A 213 3.13 -2.27 -17.30
CA SER A 213 4.56 -1.97 -17.40
C SER A 213 5.16 -1.75 -16.00
N GLU A 214 6.19 -2.53 -15.67
CA GLU A 214 6.99 -2.36 -14.44
C GLU A 214 7.99 -1.20 -14.53
N SER A 215 8.21 -0.63 -15.72
CA SER A 215 9.15 0.47 -15.93
C SER A 215 8.43 1.79 -16.21
N SER A 216 8.68 2.78 -15.36
CA SER A 216 8.34 4.17 -15.61
C SER A 216 9.43 4.84 -16.43
N ALA A 217 9.06 5.55 -17.50
CA ALA A 217 9.99 6.39 -18.27
C ALA A 217 10.31 7.72 -17.57
N LEU A 218 9.79 7.95 -16.35
CA LEU A 218 10.05 9.16 -15.58
C LEU A 218 11.53 9.22 -15.19
N ARG A 219 12.19 10.31 -15.58
CA ARG A 219 13.56 10.61 -15.13
C ARG A 219 13.57 10.74 -13.62
N SER A 220 14.60 10.21 -12.97
CA SER A 220 14.79 10.35 -11.52
C SER A 220 14.81 11.81 -11.07
N SER A 221 15.26 12.73 -11.93
CA SER A 221 15.19 14.18 -11.68
C SER A 221 13.76 14.71 -11.64
N LEU A 222 12.87 14.26 -12.54
CA LEU A 222 11.47 14.69 -12.54
C LEU A 222 10.68 14.10 -11.37
N LEU A 223 11.06 12.90 -10.90
CA LEU A 223 10.54 12.35 -9.65
C LEU A 223 11.03 13.17 -8.45
N ARG A 224 12.29 13.62 -8.44
CA ARG A 224 12.78 14.53 -7.39
C ARG A 224 12.07 15.87 -7.43
N ASP A 225 11.90 16.47 -8.62
CA ASP A 225 11.19 17.74 -8.78
C ASP A 225 9.72 17.60 -8.38
N ALA A 226 9.06 16.48 -8.70
CA ALA A 226 7.67 16.24 -8.32
C ALA A 226 7.49 15.95 -6.82
N VAL A 227 8.44 15.26 -6.19
CA VAL A 227 8.38 14.88 -4.76
C VAL A 227 8.88 16.00 -3.84
N PHE A 228 9.86 16.78 -4.28
CA PHE A 228 10.55 17.80 -3.47
C PHE A 228 10.32 19.24 -3.94
N SER A 229 9.44 19.48 -4.92
CA SER A 229 9.06 20.83 -5.36
C SER A 229 8.73 21.72 -4.16
N PRO A 230 9.39 22.89 -4.01
CA PRO A 230 9.14 23.82 -2.92
C PRO A 230 7.67 24.23 -2.78
N GLY A 231 6.89 24.19 -3.87
CA GLY A 231 5.47 24.57 -3.88
C GLY A 231 4.45 23.46 -3.56
N ILE A 232 4.85 22.18 -3.43
CA ILE A 232 3.94 21.06 -3.09
C ILE A 232 4.19 20.58 -1.65
N ARG A 233 5.24 21.09 -0.99
CA ARG A 233 5.58 20.73 0.37
C ARG A 233 4.48 21.23 1.34
N PRO A 234 3.95 20.37 2.21
CA PRO A 234 3.01 20.80 3.24
C PRO A 234 3.65 21.89 4.10
N THR A 235 2.90 22.95 4.37
CA THR A 235 3.33 24.05 5.24
C THR A 235 2.95 23.76 6.68
N GLU A 236 3.79 24.19 7.61
CA GLU A 236 3.56 24.01 9.04
C GLU A 236 2.78 25.17 9.65
N SER A 237 2.01 24.90 10.70
CA SER A 237 1.35 25.96 11.48
C SER A 237 2.38 26.69 12.35
N PRO A 238 2.35 28.04 12.43
CA PRO A 238 3.23 28.81 13.32
C PRO A 238 3.20 28.34 14.78
N SER A 239 2.04 27.90 15.29
CA SER A 239 1.88 27.42 16.67
C SER A 239 2.64 26.12 16.95
N ILE A 240 2.73 25.23 15.95
CA ILE A 240 3.46 23.96 16.05
C ILE A 240 4.95 24.23 16.03
N VAL A 241 5.39 25.15 15.16
CA VAL A 241 6.79 25.60 15.10
C VAL A 241 7.22 26.19 16.45
N GLU A 242 6.40 27.06 17.05
CA GLU A 242 6.70 27.65 18.37
C GLU A 242 6.80 26.57 19.46
N THR A 243 5.86 25.63 19.50
CA THR A 243 5.88 24.52 20.47
C THR A 243 7.11 23.63 20.29
N PHE A 244 7.50 23.37 19.03
CA PHE A 244 8.69 22.62 18.70
C PHE A 244 9.96 23.34 19.18
N GLU A 245 10.10 24.63 18.87
CA GLU A 245 11.27 25.42 19.29
C GLU A 245 11.36 25.51 20.81
N GLN A 246 10.26 25.76 21.52
CA GLN A 246 10.25 25.79 23.00
C GLN A 246 10.78 24.48 23.60
N LYS A 247 10.37 23.32 23.05
CA LYS A 247 10.88 22.02 23.52
C LYS A 247 12.33 21.80 23.12
N ARG A 248 12.68 22.08 21.86
CA ARG A 248 14.03 21.86 21.31
C ARG A 248 15.08 22.70 22.03
N GLN A 249 14.71 23.92 22.40
CA GLN A 249 15.55 24.89 23.10
C GLN A 249 15.49 24.75 24.63
N ARG A 250 14.71 23.80 25.16
CA ARG A 250 14.50 23.57 26.61
C ARG A 250 13.90 24.78 27.36
N LEU A 251 13.06 25.54 26.66
CA LEU A 251 12.25 26.64 27.21
C LEU A 251 10.86 26.19 27.67
N ALA A 252 10.45 24.96 27.34
CA ALA A 252 9.21 24.39 27.84
C ALA A 252 9.28 24.14 29.36
N PRO A 253 8.18 24.32 30.12
CA PRO A 253 8.18 24.17 31.57
C PRO A 253 8.73 22.81 32.02
N GLY A 254 9.67 22.82 32.97
CA GLY A 254 10.31 21.63 33.52
C GLY A 254 11.43 21.03 32.67
N TYR A 255 11.82 21.65 31.55
CA TYR A 255 12.94 21.19 30.70
C TYR A 255 14.23 21.99 30.90
N SER A 256 14.17 23.11 31.62
CA SER A 256 15.32 23.99 31.80
C SER A 256 16.48 23.29 32.54
N PRO A 257 17.75 23.68 32.30
CA PRO A 257 18.91 23.09 32.97
C PRO A 257 18.84 23.23 34.49
N GLN A 258 19.04 22.11 35.20
CA GLN A 258 18.89 22.03 36.66
C GLN A 258 20.23 22.13 37.41
N THR A 259 21.34 21.87 36.73
CA THR A 259 22.68 21.93 37.32
C THR A 259 23.62 22.76 36.46
N SER A 260 24.73 23.24 37.04
CA SER A 260 25.73 24.01 36.30
C SER A 260 26.36 23.21 35.16
N ARG A 261 26.45 21.88 35.31
CA ARG A 261 26.92 20.99 34.25
C ARG A 261 25.91 20.93 33.10
N ASP A 262 24.63 20.75 33.41
CA ASP A 262 23.57 20.71 32.40
C ASP A 262 23.50 22.01 31.61
N LEU A 263 23.74 23.16 32.26
CA LEU A 263 23.79 24.46 31.60
C LEU A 263 24.95 24.53 30.59
N VAL A 264 26.14 24.05 30.96
CA VAL A 264 27.29 24.02 30.03
C VAL A 264 27.02 23.07 28.87
N ASP A 265 26.48 21.89 29.14
CA ASP A 265 26.15 20.91 28.10
C ASP A 265 25.07 21.47 27.15
N TRP A 266 24.06 22.16 27.68
CA TRP A 266 23.05 22.87 26.87
C TRP A 266 23.65 23.98 26.01
N VAL A 267 24.55 24.81 26.54
CA VAL A 267 25.23 25.84 25.74
C VAL A 267 26.06 25.21 24.62
N LYS A 268 26.71 24.07 24.86
CA LYS A 268 27.44 23.32 23.82
C LYS A 268 26.52 22.76 22.74
N GLU A 269 25.36 22.23 23.12
CA GLU A 269 24.32 21.74 22.21
C GLU A 269 23.74 22.86 21.34
N ARG A 270 23.47 24.03 21.93
CA ARG A 270 22.93 25.20 21.22
C ARG A 270 23.93 25.87 20.29
N VAL A 271 25.22 25.56 20.42
CA VAL A 271 26.35 26.08 19.64
C VAL A 271 26.59 27.59 19.86
N VAL A 272 25.62 28.41 19.46
CA VAL A 272 25.59 29.87 19.54
C VAL A 272 24.20 30.29 20.02
N ILE A 273 24.13 31.03 21.12
CA ILE A 273 22.87 31.48 21.72
C ILE A 273 22.81 33.02 21.67
N PRO A 274 21.88 33.63 20.91
CA PRO A 274 21.66 35.07 20.96
C PRO A 274 21.33 35.52 22.39
N PHE A 275 21.80 36.70 22.80
CA PHE A 275 21.65 37.15 24.20
C PHE A 275 20.18 37.26 24.62
N SER A 276 19.28 37.67 23.72
CA SER A 276 17.84 37.65 23.97
C SER A 276 17.29 36.25 24.33
N GLU A 277 17.77 35.19 23.69
CA GLU A 277 17.39 33.81 24.00
C GLU A 277 18.04 33.31 25.30
N TRP A 278 19.25 33.80 25.62
CA TRP A 278 19.88 33.56 26.92
C TRP A 278 19.04 34.16 28.07
N GLU A 279 18.57 35.39 27.92
CA GLU A 279 17.66 36.03 28.90
C GLU A 279 16.34 35.26 29.03
N GLN A 280 15.78 34.76 27.92
CA GLN A 280 14.59 33.90 27.96
C GLN A 280 14.82 32.63 28.76
N LEU A 281 15.96 31.95 28.57
CA LEU A 281 16.29 30.78 29.38
C LEU A 281 16.37 31.14 30.87
N MET A 282 17.04 32.24 31.22
CA MET A 282 17.13 32.68 32.62
C MET A 282 15.76 32.88 33.25
N ASN A 283 14.83 33.51 32.52
CA ASN A 283 13.45 33.68 32.98
C ASN A 283 12.70 32.34 33.16
N VAL A 284 12.92 31.35 32.28
CA VAL A 284 12.32 30.01 32.43
C VAL A 284 12.91 29.29 33.64
N MET A 285 14.24 29.36 33.82
CA MET A 285 14.93 28.78 34.97
C MET A 285 14.43 29.37 36.30
N GLU A 286 14.17 30.68 36.37
CA GLU A 286 13.57 31.30 37.56
C GLU A 286 12.19 30.73 37.94
N ASN A 287 11.44 30.23 36.96
CA ASN A 287 10.11 29.65 37.20
C ASN A 287 10.18 28.15 37.51
N ASP A 288 11.16 27.43 36.97
CA ASP A 288 11.33 25.98 37.14
C ASP A 288 12.11 25.61 38.42
N LEU A 289 12.98 26.51 38.91
CA LEU A 289 13.87 26.26 40.05
C LEU A 289 13.28 26.82 41.36
N ASP A 290 13.56 26.12 42.46
CA ASP A 290 13.23 26.60 43.82
C ASP A 290 14.15 27.75 44.29
N GLU A 291 15.35 27.87 43.71
CA GLU A 291 16.35 28.90 44.02
C GLU A 291 16.72 29.72 42.77
N ALA A 292 17.28 30.93 42.98
CA ALA A 292 17.66 31.82 41.89
C ALA A 292 18.71 31.17 40.95
N PRO A 293 18.61 31.36 39.61
CA PRO A 293 19.51 30.77 38.62
C PRO A 293 20.99 31.10 38.84
N ASP A 294 21.28 32.20 39.54
CA ASP A 294 22.62 32.63 39.93
C ASP A 294 23.46 31.54 40.57
N GLY A 295 22.86 30.64 41.37
CA GLY A 295 23.56 29.51 41.99
C GLY A 295 24.07 28.48 40.97
N ILE A 296 23.41 28.38 39.81
CA ILE A 296 23.78 27.50 38.70
C ILE A 296 24.74 28.19 37.73
N VAL A 297 24.51 29.47 37.44
CA VAL A 297 25.28 30.23 36.42
C VAL A 297 26.66 30.63 36.93
N LYS A 298 26.78 31.18 38.14
CA LYS A 298 28.05 31.71 38.68
C LYS A 298 29.20 30.67 38.68
N PRO A 299 28.99 29.39 39.06
CA PRO A 299 30.05 28.39 39.03
C PRO A 299 30.63 28.08 37.64
N VAL A 300 29.91 28.42 36.58
CA VAL A 300 30.31 28.13 35.19
C VAL A 300 30.48 29.38 34.33
N ALA A 301 30.30 30.58 34.88
CA ALA A 301 30.42 31.84 34.15
C ALA A 301 31.78 32.02 33.46
N GLU A 302 32.87 31.49 34.03
CA GLU A 302 34.21 31.50 33.42
C GLU A 302 34.37 30.48 32.28
N LYS A 303 33.49 29.48 32.19
CA LYS A 303 33.47 28.46 31.12
C LYS A 303 32.56 28.84 29.94
N LEU A 304 31.81 29.92 30.09
CA LEU A 304 30.93 30.48 29.09
C LEU A 304 31.52 31.79 28.60
N GLY A 305 31.45 32.02 27.30
CA GLY A 305 31.94 33.22 26.66
C GLY A 305 30.83 33.99 25.97
N VAL A 306 31.02 35.29 25.85
CA VAL A 306 30.16 36.22 25.12
C VAL A 306 30.98 36.76 23.94
N ILE A 307 30.46 36.54 22.74
CA ILE A 307 31.02 37.05 21.49
C ILE A 307 30.16 38.24 21.05
N ARG A 308 30.77 39.41 20.86
CA ARG A 308 30.16 40.56 20.20
C ARG A 308 30.77 40.69 18.83
N HIS A 309 29.98 40.46 17.80
CA HIS A 309 30.42 40.59 16.41
C HIS A 309 29.89 41.88 15.80
N ALA A 310 30.73 42.63 15.10
CA ALA A 310 30.39 43.96 14.57
C ALA A 310 29.16 43.98 13.64
N PHE A 311 28.89 42.86 12.97
CA PHE A 311 27.77 42.72 12.02
C PHE A 311 26.59 41.92 12.59
N ALA A 312 26.71 41.35 13.78
CA ALA A 312 25.60 40.69 14.46
C ALA A 312 24.70 41.73 15.14
N ASN A 313 23.40 41.46 15.19
CA ASN A 313 22.43 42.35 15.82
C ASN A 313 22.53 42.40 17.35
N GLU A 314 23.02 41.33 17.98
CA GLU A 314 23.18 41.23 19.42
C GLU A 314 24.38 40.33 19.81
N PRO A 315 24.85 40.40 21.07
CA PRO A 315 25.88 39.49 21.57
C PRO A 315 25.41 38.04 21.57
N MET A 316 26.36 37.11 21.52
CA MET A 316 26.07 35.68 21.50
C MET A 316 26.82 34.97 22.63
N VAL A 317 26.10 34.13 23.39
CA VAL A 317 26.68 33.26 24.41
C VAL A 317 27.09 31.94 23.79
N VAL A 318 28.32 31.51 24.07
CA VAL A 318 28.93 30.26 23.58
C VAL A 318 29.67 29.56 24.70
N SER A 319 29.99 28.28 24.50
CA SER A 319 30.94 27.60 25.38
C SER A 319 32.35 28.07 25.05
N LEU A 320 33.16 28.40 26.08
CA LEU A 320 34.54 28.83 25.89
C LEU A 320 35.39 27.78 25.14
N GLU A 321 35.05 26.49 25.30
CA GLU A 321 35.69 25.37 24.59
C GLU A 321 35.45 25.39 23.08
N ARG A 322 34.25 25.79 22.63
CA ARG A 322 33.88 25.82 21.20
C ARG A 322 34.22 27.15 20.53
N MET A 323 34.52 28.18 21.32
CA MET A 323 34.75 29.54 20.87
C MET A 323 35.81 29.66 19.74
N PRO A 324 36.98 28.98 19.79
CA PRO A 324 37.97 29.08 18.71
C PRO A 324 37.43 28.66 17.34
N ILE A 325 36.70 27.55 17.28
CA ILE A 325 36.09 27.03 16.04
C ILE A 325 35.01 27.98 15.53
N ILE A 326 34.18 28.51 16.43
CA ILE A 326 33.09 29.44 16.09
C ILE A 326 33.67 30.74 15.50
N LEU A 327 34.68 31.32 16.15
CA LEU A 327 35.34 32.52 15.65
C LEU A 327 35.95 32.27 14.27
N LYS A 328 36.70 31.16 14.09
CA LYS A 328 37.31 30.82 12.79
C LYS A 328 36.26 30.65 11.68
N ALA A 329 35.12 30.02 11.98
CA ALA A 329 34.02 29.85 11.03
C ALA A 329 33.39 31.20 10.63
N LEU A 330 33.09 32.05 11.61
CA LEU A 330 32.42 33.34 11.37
C LEU A 330 33.33 34.35 10.65
N GLY A 331 34.61 34.45 11.03
CA GLY A 331 35.54 35.39 10.39
C GLY A 331 36.91 35.44 11.04
N SER A 332 37.94 35.74 10.26
CA SER A 332 39.34 35.66 10.70
C SER A 332 39.96 36.99 11.15
N ASP A 333 39.26 38.13 11.03
CA ASP A 333 39.80 39.42 11.43
C ASP A 333 39.48 39.70 12.91
N PRO A 334 40.49 39.77 13.80
CA PRO A 334 40.28 40.02 15.23
C PRO A 334 39.59 41.35 15.52
N VAL A 335 39.57 42.28 14.56
CA VAL A 335 38.96 43.61 14.71
C VAL A 335 37.42 43.53 14.73
N ASP A 336 36.83 42.48 14.17
CA ASP A 336 35.37 42.34 14.07
C ASP A 336 34.73 41.74 15.33
N PHE A 337 35.53 41.23 16.27
CA PHE A 337 35.06 40.51 17.45
C PHE A 337 35.56 41.13 18.75
N GLN A 338 34.65 41.29 19.71
CA GLN A 338 35.01 41.48 21.12
C GLN A 338 34.54 40.26 21.90
N VAL A 339 35.44 39.71 22.73
CA VAL A 339 35.22 38.44 23.40
C VAL A 339 35.54 38.57 24.88
N GLU A 340 34.58 38.20 25.71
CA GLU A 340 34.68 38.20 27.16
C GLU A 340 34.09 36.91 27.74
N THR A 341 34.51 36.47 28.92
CA THR A 341 33.76 35.44 29.65
C THR A 341 32.43 36.02 30.12
N LEU A 342 31.46 35.18 30.46
CA LEU A 342 30.20 35.65 31.05
C LEU A 342 30.42 36.37 32.40
N SER A 343 31.55 36.13 33.07
CA SER A 343 32.00 36.87 34.26
C SER A 343 32.66 38.24 33.96
N GLY A 344 32.82 38.62 32.69
CA GLY A 344 33.38 39.90 32.26
C GLY A 344 34.90 39.96 32.19
N ILE A 345 35.57 38.79 32.07
CA ILE A 345 37.02 38.72 31.89
C ILE A 345 37.31 38.74 30.38
N GLU A 346 38.07 39.72 29.90
CA GLU A 346 38.50 39.75 28.50
C GLU A 346 39.29 38.47 28.15
N VAL A 347 38.88 37.81 27.07
CA VAL A 347 39.56 36.61 26.56
C VAL A 347 40.58 37.09 25.54
N GLY A 348 41.85 37.19 25.95
CA GLY A 348 42.95 37.55 25.05
C GLY A 348 43.19 36.50 23.96
N SER A 349 43.85 36.89 22.86
CA SER A 349 44.21 36.01 21.75
C SER A 349 44.94 34.74 22.18
N ASP A 350 45.71 34.81 23.27
CA ASP A 350 46.51 33.70 23.81
C ASP A 350 45.67 32.64 24.55
N MET A 351 44.42 32.97 24.94
CA MET A 351 43.48 32.08 25.62
C MET A 351 42.55 31.34 24.65
N ILE A 352 42.46 31.79 23.40
CA ILE A 352 41.73 31.12 22.33
C ILE A 352 42.64 29.97 21.89
N GLY A 353 42.41 28.78 22.45
CA GLY A 353 43.26 27.61 22.29
C GLY A 353 43.71 27.40 20.83
N ASP A 354 45.02 27.39 20.64
CA ASP A 354 45.68 27.20 19.35
C ASP A 354 45.73 25.70 19.04
N ASP A 355 44.57 25.11 18.72
CA ASP A 355 44.48 23.68 18.41
C ASP A 355 44.99 23.45 16.96
N PRO A 356 46.06 22.64 16.75
CA PRO A 356 46.60 22.38 15.42
C PRO A 356 45.58 21.81 14.42
N GLU A 357 44.57 21.04 14.87
CA GLU A 357 43.50 20.55 13.99
C GLU A 357 42.63 21.69 13.45
N THR A 358 42.42 22.73 14.26
CA THR A 358 41.67 23.91 13.81
C THR A 358 42.46 24.82 12.89
N GLN A 359 43.78 24.73 12.79
CA GLN A 359 44.56 25.58 11.88
C GLN A 359 44.44 25.13 10.42
N GLU A 360 44.43 23.82 10.16
CA GLU A 360 44.35 23.23 8.80
C GLU A 360 42.92 23.21 8.23
N ALA A 361 41.89 23.32 9.07
CA ALA A 361 40.49 23.24 8.65
C ALA A 361 40.08 24.38 7.70
N ASN A 362 39.38 24.03 6.62
CA ASN A 362 38.83 24.97 5.64
C ASN A 362 37.70 25.80 6.28
N ARG A 363 37.78 27.13 6.20
CA ARG A 363 36.79 28.04 6.80
C ARG A 363 35.37 27.77 6.30
N ASP A 364 35.21 27.53 5.00
CA ASP A 364 33.87 27.36 4.40
C ASP A 364 33.22 26.05 4.87
N GLU A 365 34.02 25.00 5.08
CA GLU A 365 33.56 23.73 5.66
C GLU A 365 33.16 23.90 7.13
N LEU A 366 33.95 24.64 7.92
CA LEU A 366 33.62 24.95 9.31
C LEU A 366 32.35 25.80 9.41
N LEU A 367 32.17 26.77 8.51
CA LEU A 367 30.97 27.60 8.46
C LEU A 367 29.73 26.79 8.09
N SER A 368 29.85 25.90 7.12
CA SER A 368 28.78 24.97 6.73
C SER A 368 28.38 24.07 7.90
N ALA A 369 29.35 23.45 8.57
CA ALA A 369 29.10 22.61 9.74
C ALA A 369 28.48 23.41 10.90
N LEU A 370 28.98 24.62 11.18
CA LEU A 370 28.44 25.50 12.22
C LEU A 370 26.97 25.84 11.97
N ILE A 371 26.63 26.27 10.74
CA ILE A 371 25.26 26.64 10.38
C ILE A 371 24.33 25.42 10.45
N GLY A 372 24.78 24.27 9.93
CA GLY A 372 24.02 23.03 10.01
C GLY A 372 23.73 22.61 11.46
N GLU A 373 24.75 22.59 12.33
CA GLU A 373 24.58 22.26 13.75
C GLU A 373 23.69 23.27 14.48
N TRP A 374 23.86 24.57 14.20
CA TRP A 374 23.07 25.62 14.84
C TRP A 374 21.58 25.49 14.46
N LEU A 375 21.27 25.29 13.17
CA LEU A 375 19.89 25.15 12.68
C LEU A 375 19.17 23.90 13.22
N ARG A 376 19.89 22.87 13.71
CA ARG A 376 19.28 21.74 14.43
C ARG A 376 18.55 22.14 15.72
N CYS A 377 18.81 23.34 16.24
CA CYS A 377 18.13 23.89 17.41
C CYS A 377 16.91 24.77 17.07
N TYR A 378 16.60 24.96 15.78
CA TYR A 378 15.55 25.85 15.31
C TYR A 378 14.53 25.11 14.42
N GLY A 379 13.32 25.66 14.37
CA GLY A 379 12.36 25.40 13.30
C GLY A 379 12.72 26.20 12.04
N PRO A 380 11.79 26.37 11.09
CA PRO A 380 12.05 27.15 9.89
C PRO A 380 12.39 28.61 10.22
N LYS A 381 13.52 29.09 9.68
CA LYS A 381 13.99 30.48 9.81
C LYS A 381 14.29 31.08 8.46
N SER A 382 14.03 32.38 8.33
CA SER A 382 14.39 33.12 7.13
C SER A 382 15.90 33.34 7.03
N VAL A 383 16.45 33.37 5.82
CA VAL A 383 17.88 33.68 5.57
C VAL A 383 18.32 35.00 6.24
N ALA A 384 17.43 36.01 6.26
CA ALA A 384 17.70 37.29 6.92
C ALA A 384 17.91 37.17 8.44
N PHE A 385 17.19 36.26 9.11
CA PHE A 385 17.39 35.97 10.54
C PHE A 385 18.80 35.41 10.76
N ILE A 386 19.17 34.35 10.02
CA ILE A 386 20.49 33.71 10.12
C ILE A 386 21.62 34.72 9.89
N SER A 387 21.52 35.52 8.81
CA SER A 387 22.51 36.54 8.45
C SER A 387 22.68 37.60 9.55
N SER A 388 21.58 38.13 10.09
CA SER A 388 21.64 39.18 11.12
C SER A 388 22.06 38.67 12.50
N THR A 389 21.71 37.43 12.85
CA THR A 389 22.08 36.82 14.14
C THR A 389 23.56 36.46 14.18
N LEU A 390 24.07 35.79 13.13
CA LEU A 390 25.48 35.38 13.08
C LEU A 390 26.40 36.46 12.50
N GLY A 391 25.84 37.52 11.91
CA GLY A 391 26.58 38.61 11.25
C GLY A 391 27.26 38.20 9.95
N ILE A 392 26.70 37.25 9.20
CA ILE A 392 27.29 36.71 7.97
C ILE A 392 26.74 37.46 6.76
N GLU A 393 27.61 37.81 5.81
CA GLU A 393 27.22 38.41 4.53
C GLU A 393 26.29 37.49 3.73
N SER A 394 25.19 38.02 3.19
CA SER A 394 24.15 37.24 2.49
C SER A 394 24.70 36.38 1.36
N LYS A 395 25.66 36.89 0.57
CA LYS A 395 26.23 36.12 -0.55
C LYS A 395 26.98 34.86 -0.10
N THR A 396 27.73 34.96 1.01
CA THR A 396 28.44 33.81 1.58
C THR A 396 27.44 32.82 2.18
N LEU A 397 26.42 33.35 2.89
CA LEU A 397 25.37 32.53 3.48
C LEU A 397 24.57 31.76 2.43
N ASP A 398 24.15 32.40 1.33
CA ASP A 398 23.41 31.76 0.24
C ASP A 398 24.18 30.57 -0.33
N SER A 399 25.48 30.74 -0.59
CA SER A 399 26.34 29.66 -1.11
C SER A 399 26.46 28.47 -0.15
N VAL A 400 26.50 28.73 1.16
CA VAL A 400 26.58 27.68 2.18
C VAL A 400 25.24 26.96 2.31
N LEU A 401 24.13 27.71 2.33
CA LEU A 401 22.79 27.15 2.40
C LEU A 401 22.46 26.30 1.16
N GLU A 402 22.85 26.75 -0.04
CA GLU A 402 22.73 25.97 -1.28
C GLU A 402 23.46 24.63 -1.15
N GLY A 403 24.71 24.63 -0.66
CA GLY A 403 25.48 23.40 -0.44
C GLY A 403 24.82 22.44 0.55
N LEU A 404 24.25 22.96 1.65
CA LEU A 404 23.55 22.15 2.66
C LEU A 404 22.19 21.62 2.15
N VAL A 405 21.50 22.38 1.30
CA VAL A 405 20.27 21.91 0.63
C VAL A 405 20.59 20.83 -0.40
N ASP A 406 21.65 21.00 -1.19
CA ASP A 406 22.13 19.99 -2.14
C ASP A 406 22.57 18.69 -1.44
N ALA A 407 23.16 18.82 -0.25
CA ALA A 407 23.52 17.70 0.63
C ALA A 407 22.31 17.06 1.34
N GLN A 408 21.10 17.63 1.20
CA GLN A 408 19.87 17.19 1.86
C GLN A 408 19.89 17.29 3.38
N GLU A 409 20.77 18.13 3.94
CA GLU A 409 20.79 18.43 5.37
C GLU A 409 19.76 19.51 5.70
N LEU A 410 19.60 20.49 4.80
CA LEU A 410 18.60 21.54 4.92
C LEU A 410 17.50 21.42 3.87
N ILE A 411 16.35 21.97 4.23
CA ILE A 411 15.18 22.15 3.40
C ILE A 411 14.94 23.64 3.24
N SER A 412 14.67 24.09 2.01
CA SER A 412 14.31 25.47 1.72
C SER A 412 12.93 25.59 1.05
N GLY A 413 12.27 26.74 1.24
CA GLY A 413 11.02 27.08 0.56
C GLY A 413 10.03 27.80 1.45
N GLN A 414 8.75 27.76 1.08
CA GLN A 414 7.66 28.18 1.97
C GLN A 414 7.34 27.05 2.95
N LEU A 415 7.93 27.12 4.14
CA LEU A 415 7.82 26.05 5.14
C LEU A 415 6.76 26.32 6.21
N ILE A 416 6.41 27.59 6.39
CA ILE A 416 5.39 28.03 7.35
C ILE A 416 4.15 28.49 6.58
N THR A 417 2.97 28.17 7.08
CA THR A 417 1.68 28.56 6.47
C THR A 417 1.54 30.07 6.47
N GLY A 418 1.45 30.69 5.29
CA GLY A 418 1.46 32.15 5.14
C GLY A 418 2.81 32.81 5.40
N GLY A 419 3.88 32.01 5.52
CA GLY A 419 5.27 32.42 5.69
C GLY A 419 5.93 32.86 4.38
N ARG A 420 7.24 33.12 4.45
CA ARG A 420 8.05 33.58 3.32
C ARG A 420 8.47 32.39 2.45
N GLU A 421 8.76 32.63 1.18
CA GLU A 421 9.19 31.58 0.24
C GLU A 421 10.66 31.16 0.41
N SER A 422 11.42 31.85 1.27
CA SER A 422 12.85 31.64 1.49
C SER A 422 13.19 31.22 2.92
N ASP A 423 12.28 30.50 3.58
CA ASP A 423 12.57 29.89 4.87
C ASP A 423 13.45 28.65 4.67
N VAL A 424 14.35 28.41 5.64
CA VAL A 424 15.25 27.28 5.67
C VAL A 424 15.09 26.55 7.00
N CYS A 425 15.11 25.23 6.97
CA CYS A 425 14.98 24.38 8.15
C CYS A 425 15.86 23.14 8.03
N ASP A 426 16.35 22.63 9.15
CA ASP A 426 16.98 21.31 9.20
C ASP A 426 15.98 20.22 8.79
N SER A 427 16.46 19.25 8.01
CA SER A 427 15.59 18.24 7.40
C SER A 427 14.93 17.32 8.43
N GLU A 428 15.66 16.93 9.47
CA GLU A 428 15.12 16.07 10.54
C GLU A 428 14.14 16.83 11.43
N ASN A 429 14.42 18.11 11.68
CA ASN A 429 13.51 18.99 12.41
C ASN A 429 12.20 19.20 11.63
N PHE A 430 12.27 19.40 10.32
CA PHE A 430 11.08 19.55 9.49
C PHE A 430 10.23 18.28 9.44
N GLU A 431 10.85 17.09 9.35
CA GLU A 431 10.15 15.81 9.51
C GLU A 431 9.48 15.66 10.87
N SER A 432 10.13 16.16 11.92
CA SER A 432 9.56 16.16 13.27
C SER A 432 8.34 17.07 13.37
N LEU A 433 8.39 18.26 12.74
CA LEU A 433 7.24 19.17 12.63
C LEU A 433 6.07 18.51 11.89
N LEU A 434 6.33 17.86 10.75
CA LEU A 434 5.32 17.12 10.00
C LEU A 434 4.66 16.00 10.81
N ARG A 435 5.42 15.34 11.69
CA ARG A 435 4.87 14.32 12.61
C ARG A 435 4.01 14.97 13.68
N MET A 436 4.43 16.09 14.25
CA MET A 436 3.64 16.84 15.24
C MET A 436 2.34 17.34 14.64
N ASN A 437 2.37 17.89 13.43
CA ASN A 437 1.19 18.36 12.71
C ASN A 437 0.23 17.23 12.36
N ARG A 438 0.74 16.08 11.90
CA ARG A 438 -0.08 14.87 11.70
C ARG A 438 -0.72 14.39 13.00
N ALA A 439 0.02 14.37 14.11
CA ALA A 439 -0.50 13.95 15.40
C ALA A 439 -1.59 14.90 15.92
N ASP A 440 -1.43 16.21 15.73
CA ASP A 440 -2.42 17.22 16.10
C ASP A 440 -3.68 17.13 15.21
N ALA A 441 -3.52 16.72 13.95
CA ALA A 441 -4.61 16.51 13.00
C ALA A 441 -5.37 15.18 13.20
N VAL A 442 -4.90 14.25 14.05
CA VAL A 442 -5.62 13.00 14.32
C VAL A 442 -6.92 13.34 15.07
N PRO A 443 -8.11 13.00 14.51
CA PRO A 443 -9.37 13.28 15.18
C PRO A 443 -9.45 12.49 16.48
N VAL A 444 -9.57 13.20 17.60
CA VAL A 444 -9.79 12.59 18.91
C VAL A 444 -11.23 12.07 18.97
N PHE A 445 -11.40 10.76 18.84
CA PHE A 445 -12.71 10.12 18.97
C PHE A 445 -13.20 10.23 20.41
N LYS A 446 -14.34 10.91 20.59
CA LYS A 446 -15.04 10.93 21.87
C LYS A 446 -16.02 9.76 21.91
N ALA A 447 -15.80 8.82 22.82
CA ALA A 447 -16.76 7.76 23.09
C ALA A 447 -18.11 8.37 23.50
N LEU A 448 -19.18 7.99 22.79
CA LEU A 448 -20.54 8.37 23.13
C LEU A 448 -21.13 7.39 24.15
N ASP A 449 -22.16 7.83 24.86
CA ASP A 449 -22.89 7.00 25.82
C ASP A 449 -23.65 5.87 25.11
N THR A 450 -23.81 4.73 25.79
CA THR A 450 -24.44 3.50 25.27
C THR A 450 -25.88 3.74 24.81
N GLN A 451 -26.58 4.74 25.36
CA GLN A 451 -27.93 5.12 24.93
C GLN A 451 -28.03 5.52 23.44
N TYR A 452 -26.93 5.99 22.84
CA TYR A 452 -26.89 6.32 21.41
C TYR A 452 -26.79 5.09 20.50
N LEU A 453 -26.46 3.91 21.03
CA LEU A 453 -26.31 2.69 20.26
C LEU A 453 -27.60 2.31 19.53
N ALA A 454 -28.76 2.46 20.18
CA ALA A 454 -30.05 2.13 19.56
C ALA A 454 -30.38 3.08 18.40
N LEU A 455 -30.09 4.37 18.55
CA LEU A 455 -30.29 5.37 17.49
C LEU A 455 -29.32 5.13 16.32
N PHE A 456 -28.06 4.82 16.63
CA PHE A 456 -27.07 4.46 15.63
C PHE A 456 -27.49 3.22 14.86
N LEU A 457 -27.89 2.14 15.54
CA LEU A 457 -28.33 0.91 14.88
C LEU A 457 -29.57 1.13 14.02
N ALA A 458 -30.52 1.97 14.46
CA ALA A 458 -31.70 2.29 13.67
C ALA A 458 -31.35 3.04 12.37
N ASP A 459 -30.40 3.98 12.41
CA ASP A 459 -29.91 4.71 11.23
C ASP A 459 -29.05 3.81 10.34
N PHE A 460 -28.09 3.07 10.93
CA PHE A 460 -27.18 2.16 10.23
C PHE A 460 -27.91 1.01 9.53
N GLN A 461 -28.97 0.48 10.14
CA GLN A 461 -29.79 -0.59 9.56
C GLN A 461 -30.82 -0.06 8.55
N GLY A 462 -30.86 1.24 8.25
CA GLY A 462 -31.82 1.85 7.32
C GLY A 462 -33.26 1.87 7.81
N VAL A 463 -33.51 1.64 9.11
CA VAL A 463 -34.86 1.61 9.69
C VAL A 463 -35.36 3.02 10.03
N ALA A 464 -34.46 3.90 10.47
CA ALA A 464 -34.80 5.29 10.77
C ALA A 464 -35.08 6.12 9.51
N LYS A 465 -34.49 5.74 8.38
CA LYS A 465 -34.64 6.38 7.07
C LYS A 465 -34.80 5.32 5.98
N PRO A 466 -36.04 4.81 5.78
CA PRO A 466 -36.30 3.82 4.73
C PRO A 466 -35.99 4.39 3.34
N ASP A 467 -35.35 3.59 2.50
CA ASP A 467 -35.12 3.89 1.08
C ASP A 467 -36.40 3.67 0.24
N VAL A 468 -36.40 4.07 -1.03
CA VAL A 468 -37.60 4.08 -1.89
C VAL A 468 -37.45 3.30 -3.20
N ASN A 469 -36.29 2.72 -3.46
CA ASN A 469 -35.94 2.14 -4.76
C ASN A 469 -35.27 0.76 -4.63
N ILE A 470 -35.12 0.09 -5.77
CA ILE A 470 -34.48 -1.23 -5.86
C ILE A 470 -33.00 -1.21 -5.41
N GLU A 471 -32.29 -0.10 -5.61
CA GLU A 471 -30.92 0.08 -5.11
C GLU A 471 -30.86 0.08 -3.57
N GLY A 472 -31.84 0.69 -2.92
CA GLY A 472 -32.00 0.65 -1.47
C GLY A 472 -32.27 -0.77 -0.95
N LEU A 473 -33.07 -1.55 -1.68
CA LEU A 473 -33.31 -2.96 -1.34
C LEU A 473 -32.02 -3.77 -1.42
N PHE A 474 -31.19 -3.53 -2.45
CA PHE A 474 -29.88 -4.15 -2.56
C PHE A 474 -28.97 -3.81 -1.36
N ARG A 475 -28.88 -2.54 -0.95
CA ARG A 475 -28.10 -2.13 0.24
C ARG A 475 -28.63 -2.76 1.53
N ALA A 476 -29.96 -2.85 1.67
CA ALA A 476 -30.58 -3.50 2.81
C ALA A 476 -30.24 -5.00 2.88
N ILE A 477 -30.17 -5.67 1.73
CA ILE A 477 -29.74 -7.07 1.61
C ILE A 477 -28.25 -7.21 1.95
N GLU A 478 -27.39 -6.34 1.40
CA GLU A 478 -25.94 -6.31 1.69
C GLU A 478 -25.67 -6.15 3.20
N GLN A 479 -26.40 -5.26 3.86
CA GLN A 479 -26.28 -5.01 5.30
C GLN A 479 -26.72 -6.20 6.17
N LEU A 480 -27.58 -7.08 5.63
CA LEU A 480 -28.16 -8.24 6.29
C LEU A 480 -27.69 -9.58 5.68
N VAL A 481 -26.58 -9.56 4.93
CA VAL A 481 -25.97 -10.78 4.39
C VAL A 481 -25.76 -11.79 5.52
N CYS A 482 -26.10 -13.05 5.25
CA CYS A 482 -25.98 -14.17 6.19
C CYS A 482 -26.88 -14.10 7.45
N TYR A 483 -27.81 -13.13 7.55
CA TYR A 483 -28.76 -13.08 8.65
C TYR A 483 -29.90 -14.08 8.44
N PHE A 484 -30.16 -14.97 9.41
CA PHE A 484 -31.27 -15.94 9.33
C PHE A 484 -32.56 -15.40 9.96
N ALA A 485 -33.57 -15.16 9.13
CA ALA A 485 -34.91 -14.82 9.55
C ALA A 485 -35.96 -15.74 8.93
N SER A 486 -37.15 -15.82 9.51
CA SER A 486 -38.24 -16.61 8.93
C SER A 486 -38.53 -16.14 7.51
N ALA A 487 -38.73 -17.07 6.58
CA ALA A 487 -38.94 -16.77 5.15
C ALA A 487 -40.02 -15.68 4.94
N GLN A 488 -41.11 -15.75 5.70
CA GLN A 488 -42.20 -14.78 5.64
C GLN A 488 -41.79 -13.38 6.14
N MET A 489 -40.98 -13.30 7.20
CA MET A 489 -40.62 -12.02 7.82
C MET A 489 -39.78 -11.13 6.90
N TRP A 490 -39.05 -11.71 5.94
CA TRP A 490 -38.28 -10.95 4.97
C TRP A 490 -39.14 -9.98 4.18
N GLU A 491 -40.24 -10.46 3.61
CA GLU A 491 -41.13 -9.67 2.75
C GLU A 491 -42.24 -8.94 3.51
N THR A 492 -42.53 -9.33 4.76
CA THR A 492 -43.59 -8.69 5.57
C THR A 492 -43.10 -7.64 6.56
N GLU A 493 -41.88 -7.80 7.11
CA GLU A 493 -41.38 -6.95 8.19
C GLU A 493 -39.99 -6.38 7.92
N ILE A 494 -39.04 -7.18 7.44
CA ILE A 494 -37.62 -6.78 7.35
C ILE A 494 -37.37 -5.81 6.20
N PHE A 495 -37.78 -6.16 4.97
CA PHE A 495 -37.67 -5.27 3.82
C PHE A 495 -38.66 -4.10 3.90
N PRO A 496 -39.95 -4.29 4.24
CA PRO A 496 -40.87 -3.17 4.38
C PRO A 496 -40.49 -2.15 5.47
N ALA A 497 -39.75 -2.55 6.51
CA ALA A 497 -39.22 -1.60 7.51
C ALA A 497 -38.03 -0.75 7.00
N ARG A 498 -37.37 -1.18 5.92
CA ARG A 498 -36.19 -0.52 5.33
C ARG A 498 -36.46 0.11 3.98
N ILE A 499 -37.55 -0.29 3.32
CA ILE A 499 -37.95 0.15 1.99
C ILE A 499 -39.40 0.61 2.02
N GLN A 500 -39.61 1.89 1.78
CA GLN A 500 -40.93 2.47 1.63
C GLN A 500 -41.60 1.91 0.36
N GLN A 501 -42.82 1.38 0.52
CA GLN A 501 -43.58 0.75 -0.57
C GLN A 501 -42.82 -0.41 -1.26
N TYR A 502 -42.20 -1.29 -0.47
CA TYR A 502 -41.55 -2.52 -0.96
C TYR A 502 -42.43 -3.29 -1.96
N ASP A 503 -41.87 -3.56 -3.14
CA ASP A 503 -42.46 -4.38 -4.19
C ASP A 503 -41.69 -5.72 -4.29
N PRO A 504 -42.33 -6.87 -4.05
CA PRO A 504 -41.69 -8.19 -4.15
C PRO A 504 -40.99 -8.46 -5.49
N SER A 505 -41.47 -7.88 -6.59
CA SER A 505 -40.85 -8.04 -7.91
C SER A 505 -39.42 -7.52 -7.98
N TRP A 506 -39.04 -6.61 -7.07
CA TRP A 506 -37.67 -6.09 -6.99
C TRP A 506 -36.70 -7.15 -6.46
N LEU A 507 -37.12 -7.98 -5.50
CA LEU A 507 -36.31 -9.09 -5.01
C LEU A 507 -36.10 -10.13 -6.12
N ASP A 508 -37.16 -10.46 -6.86
CA ASP A 508 -37.08 -11.36 -8.01
C ASP A 508 -36.10 -10.82 -9.07
N THR A 509 -36.15 -9.52 -9.34
CA THR A 509 -35.25 -8.85 -10.29
C THR A 509 -33.79 -8.95 -9.82
N ILE A 510 -33.51 -8.65 -8.54
CA ILE A 510 -32.16 -8.75 -7.95
C ILE A 510 -31.64 -10.19 -8.00
N MET A 511 -32.51 -11.18 -7.78
CA MET A 511 -32.14 -12.60 -7.83
C MET A 511 -31.94 -13.14 -9.26
N GLN A 512 -32.64 -12.59 -10.25
CA GLN A 512 -32.52 -13.00 -11.66
C GLN A 512 -31.33 -12.35 -12.36
N GLU A 513 -31.10 -11.06 -12.10
CA GLU A 513 -30.04 -10.26 -12.75
C GLU A 513 -28.72 -10.30 -11.96
N GLY A 514 -28.74 -10.67 -10.69
CA GLY A 514 -27.59 -10.67 -9.79
C GLY A 514 -27.21 -12.03 -9.20
N ASP A 515 -26.09 -12.05 -8.46
CA ASP A 515 -25.54 -13.26 -7.82
C ASP A 515 -26.13 -13.52 -6.43
N LEU A 516 -27.29 -12.94 -6.12
CA LEU A 516 -27.95 -13.14 -4.84
C LEU A 516 -28.49 -14.57 -4.75
N ARG A 517 -28.04 -15.30 -3.74
CA ARG A 517 -28.49 -16.65 -3.39
C ARG A 517 -29.21 -16.61 -2.05
N TRP A 518 -30.04 -17.61 -1.82
CA TRP A 518 -30.64 -17.85 -0.52
C TRP A 518 -30.31 -19.26 -0.04
N ILE A 519 -30.20 -19.40 1.28
CA ILE A 519 -29.95 -20.67 1.95
C ILE A 519 -31.05 -20.89 2.98
N GLY A 520 -31.62 -22.10 3.00
CA GLY A 520 -32.55 -22.53 4.02
C GLY A 520 -31.83 -23.01 5.29
N GLY A 521 -32.28 -22.54 6.44
CA GLY A 521 -31.85 -22.99 7.76
C GLY A 521 -32.97 -23.70 8.53
N GLU A 522 -32.68 -24.11 9.76
CA GLU A 522 -33.68 -24.76 10.63
C GLU A 522 -34.90 -23.85 10.89
N LYS A 523 -36.06 -24.47 11.16
CA LYS A 523 -37.30 -23.79 11.57
C LYS A 523 -37.80 -22.74 10.56
N GLN A 524 -37.76 -23.07 9.26
CA GLN A 524 -38.26 -22.21 8.16
C GLN A 524 -37.56 -20.85 8.05
N LYS A 525 -36.30 -20.78 8.47
CA LYS A 525 -35.49 -19.58 8.30
C LYS A 525 -34.77 -19.60 6.97
N VAL A 526 -34.66 -18.43 6.37
CA VAL A 526 -33.90 -18.18 5.14
C VAL A 526 -32.93 -17.05 5.42
N ALA A 527 -31.76 -17.15 4.81
CA ALA A 527 -30.78 -16.07 4.78
C ALA A 527 -30.38 -15.82 3.33
N PHE A 528 -30.11 -14.56 3.01
CA PHE A 528 -29.60 -14.13 1.72
C PHE A 528 -28.08 -13.94 1.79
N CYS A 529 -27.39 -14.29 0.72
CA CYS A 529 -25.94 -14.15 0.59
C CYS A 529 -25.57 -14.05 -0.90
N PHE A 530 -24.50 -13.33 -1.22
CA PHE A 530 -23.96 -13.35 -2.58
C PHE A 530 -23.14 -14.62 -2.82
N GLU A 531 -22.96 -14.99 -4.08
CA GLU A 531 -22.19 -16.18 -4.45
C GLU A 531 -20.74 -16.15 -3.93
N SER A 532 -20.13 -14.96 -3.82
CA SER A 532 -18.81 -14.74 -3.19
C SER A 532 -18.77 -15.04 -1.69
N ASP A 533 -19.93 -14.94 -1.03
CA ASP A 533 -20.07 -14.96 0.42
C ASP A 533 -20.62 -16.31 0.92
N LEU A 534 -20.87 -17.27 0.02
CA LEU A 534 -21.34 -18.61 0.36
C LEU A 534 -20.42 -19.33 1.35
N ASP A 535 -19.12 -19.04 1.31
CA ASP A 535 -18.13 -19.60 2.23
C ASP A 535 -18.32 -19.12 3.68
N LEU A 536 -18.99 -17.99 3.90
CA LEU A 536 -19.32 -17.46 5.24
C LEU A 536 -20.46 -18.25 5.92
N MET A 537 -21.24 -19.02 5.14
CA MET A 537 -22.46 -19.70 5.58
C MET A 537 -22.28 -21.20 5.87
N GLN A 538 -21.12 -21.77 5.60
CA GLN A 538 -20.85 -23.18 5.88
C GLN A 538 -20.45 -23.39 7.35
N GLU A 539 -21.42 -23.74 8.21
CA GLU A 539 -21.11 -24.36 9.50
C GLU A 539 -20.64 -25.81 9.29
N ASN A 540 -19.61 -26.22 10.05
CA ASN A 540 -18.99 -27.55 10.02
C ASN A 540 -20.01 -28.70 10.16
N ALA A 541 -20.44 -29.30 9.05
CA ALA A 541 -21.18 -30.56 9.03
C ALA A 541 -20.26 -31.78 9.29
N GLY A 542 -19.56 -31.79 10.42
CA GLY A 542 -18.62 -32.86 10.74
C GLY A 542 -18.08 -32.84 12.17
N ASP A 543 -18.95 -32.93 13.18
CA ASP A 543 -18.74 -33.74 14.41
C ASP A 543 -19.92 -33.55 15.38
N GLN A 544 -20.92 -34.42 15.33
CA GLN A 544 -21.78 -34.71 16.49
C GLN A 544 -22.15 -36.20 16.49
N THR A 545 -21.23 -37.04 16.95
CA THR A 545 -21.59 -38.34 17.52
C THR A 545 -22.32 -38.14 18.84
N ASN A 546 -23.57 -38.59 18.91
CA ASN A 546 -24.31 -39.10 20.07
C ASN A 546 -23.65 -38.89 21.47
N GLN A 547 -24.21 -37.98 22.27
CA GLN A 547 -24.89 -38.25 23.55
C GLN A 547 -25.22 -36.91 24.24
N ASP A 548 -26.33 -36.89 24.98
CA ASP A 548 -26.84 -35.81 25.84
C ASP A 548 -27.62 -34.65 25.21
N VAL A 549 -28.82 -34.93 24.68
CA VAL A 549 -30.04 -34.15 25.04
C VAL A 549 -31.25 -35.09 25.04
N LYS A 550 -31.36 -35.97 26.04
CA LYS A 550 -32.66 -36.49 26.50
C LYS A 550 -33.13 -35.57 27.62
N ARG A 551 -33.92 -34.54 27.30
CA ARG A 551 -34.94 -33.99 28.20
C ARG A 551 -35.81 -32.99 27.43
N GLU A 552 -37.11 -33.21 27.55
CA GLU A 552 -38.21 -32.31 27.17
C GLU A 552 -38.61 -32.26 25.69
N THR A 553 -39.12 -33.39 25.20
CA THR A 553 -40.19 -33.41 24.19
C THR A 553 -41.31 -34.33 24.65
N ASN A 554 -42.22 -33.80 25.47
CA ASN A 554 -43.57 -34.31 25.57
C ASN A 554 -44.51 -33.22 25.06
N ASP A 555 -45.43 -33.64 24.19
CA ASP A 555 -46.49 -32.88 23.55
C ASP A 555 -46.05 -31.84 22.51
N ILE A 556 -46.24 -32.17 21.23
CA ILE A 556 -47.34 -31.64 20.38
C ILE A 556 -47.21 -32.27 18.98
N GLY A 557 -48.27 -32.98 18.56
CA GLY A 557 -48.72 -33.14 17.18
C GLY A 557 -47.73 -33.64 16.12
N LYS A 558 -47.77 -34.94 15.79
CA LYS A 558 -47.29 -35.44 14.50
C LYS A 558 -48.04 -34.74 13.36
N ALA A 559 -47.32 -33.99 12.51
CA ALA A 559 -47.83 -33.55 11.22
C ALA A 559 -47.95 -34.75 10.26
N PRO A 560 -48.90 -34.75 9.30
CA PRO A 560 -49.16 -35.90 8.44
C PRO A 560 -48.00 -36.18 7.48
N ASP A 561 -47.79 -37.47 7.17
CA ASP A 561 -46.68 -38.08 6.41
C ASP A 561 -46.53 -37.64 4.93
N HIS A 562 -47.07 -36.48 4.52
CA HIS A 562 -46.98 -35.99 3.14
C HIS A 562 -46.01 -34.82 2.91
N PHE A 563 -45.35 -34.32 3.97
CA PHE A 563 -44.43 -33.16 3.89
C PHE A 563 -42.96 -33.47 4.11
N ALA A 564 -42.61 -34.71 4.50
CA ALA A 564 -41.22 -35.14 4.60
C ALA A 564 -40.49 -35.16 3.24
N ASP A 565 -41.24 -35.13 2.13
CA ASP A 565 -40.70 -35.15 0.77
C ASP A 565 -40.41 -33.76 0.16
N LEU A 566 -40.81 -32.65 0.81
CA LEU A 566 -40.60 -31.30 0.26
C LEU A 566 -39.19 -30.74 0.50
N PHE A 567 -38.47 -31.25 1.49
CA PHE A 567 -37.09 -30.87 1.81
C PHE A 567 -36.31 -32.08 2.32
N SER A 568 -35.90 -32.96 1.41
CA SER A 568 -35.20 -34.20 1.76
C SER A 568 -33.70 -34.00 2.06
N ASP A 569 -33.11 -32.87 1.66
CA ASP A 569 -31.69 -32.55 1.88
C ASP A 569 -31.49 -31.08 2.29
N VAL A 570 -30.80 -30.89 3.41
CA VAL A 570 -30.28 -29.58 3.85
C VAL A 570 -29.16 -29.17 2.88
N GLY A 571 -29.34 -28.07 2.14
CA GLY A 571 -28.33 -27.52 1.22
C GLY A 571 -28.57 -27.71 -0.28
N ARG A 572 -29.76 -28.16 -0.72
CA ARG A 572 -30.13 -28.19 -2.16
C ARG A 572 -30.91 -26.95 -2.62
N ARG A 573 -30.81 -26.64 -3.92
CA ARG A 573 -31.56 -25.59 -4.64
C ARG A 573 -32.99 -26.05 -4.87
N TYR A 574 -33.97 -25.25 -4.44
CA TYR A 574 -35.40 -25.45 -4.74
C TYR A 574 -35.94 -24.23 -5.47
N ASP A 575 -36.85 -24.45 -6.42
CA ASP A 575 -37.49 -23.40 -7.19
C ASP A 575 -38.53 -22.66 -6.32
N PHE A 576 -38.48 -21.34 -6.26
CA PHE A 576 -39.28 -20.53 -5.30
C PHE A 576 -40.79 -20.68 -5.55
N ALA A 577 -41.18 -20.96 -6.80
CA ALA A 577 -42.57 -21.23 -7.18
C ALA A 577 -43.15 -22.51 -6.56
N ALA A 578 -42.32 -23.43 -6.05
CA ALA A 578 -42.76 -24.66 -5.39
C ALA A 578 -43.21 -24.45 -3.94
N LEU A 579 -42.95 -23.28 -3.34
CA LEU A 579 -43.20 -22.98 -1.93
C LEU A 579 -44.53 -22.26 -1.64
N GLN A 580 -45.31 -21.93 -2.69
CA GLN A 580 -46.60 -21.23 -2.56
C GLN A 580 -47.84 -22.14 -2.60
N LYS A 581 -47.73 -23.42 -2.23
CA LYS A 581 -48.90 -24.31 -2.09
C LYS A 581 -49.14 -24.78 -0.67
#